data_AF-A0A814HUI4-F1
#
_entry.id   AF-A0A814HUI4-F1
#
_cell.length_a   1.000
_cell.length_b   1.000
_cell.length_c   1.000
_cell.angle_alpha   90.00
_cell.angle_beta   90.00
_cell.angle_gamma   90.00
#
_symmetry.space_group_name_H-M   'P 1'
#
loop_
_entity.id
_entity.type
_entity.pdbx_description
1 polymer ?
#
loop_
_entity_poly.entity_id
_entity_poly.type
_entity_poly.pdbx_seq_one_letter_code
_entity_poly.pdbx_strand_id
1 'polypeptide(L)'
;MDTNFTWSKTQRGEIAILYNSYLYHLKRVNQNVSSVYACTFKSCYCAITLKNDAITKSIATNHNHDSKLTDNVQIVLIGLKRRVLNDANKLIPKIYDEERRENGIAATVFDARKSTLYSIHKTILSSIPTPLSCIVIPQDMYYNNSKEEFSFYNSPTPHKVIAFGSESALKLLSENYHWNADGTFRTSPALFSQAYYIHVWDEHSIKPIVYSCCEDKSQNGYICLPGSLVGYAAQKSIVLNSSSILIDFEKAAINAISDVFPQTLVKGCHFSVHSECMEES
;
A
#
# COMPACT_ATOMS: atom_id res chain seq x y z
N MET A 1 28.51 -19.14 33.73
CA MET A 1 28.09 -17.78 34.13
C MET A 1 28.01 -16.99 32.85
N ASP A 2 26.82 -16.52 32.47
CA ASP A 2 26.66 -15.69 31.27
C ASP A 2 27.06 -14.25 31.61
N THR A 3 28.10 -13.77 30.93
CA THR A 3 28.58 -12.38 31.00
C THR A 3 28.14 -11.57 29.77
N ASN A 4 27.25 -12.11 28.95
CA ASN A 4 26.86 -11.55 27.65
C ASN A 4 25.80 -10.45 27.76
N PHE A 5 26.07 -9.41 28.53
CA PHE A 5 25.28 -8.18 28.52
C PHE A 5 26.16 -6.96 28.26
N THR A 6 25.56 -5.88 27.77
CA THR A 6 26.24 -4.59 27.61
C THR A 6 25.56 -3.51 28.44
N TRP A 7 26.37 -2.61 29.00
CA TRP A 7 25.85 -1.41 29.67
C TRP A 7 25.28 -0.45 28.62
N SER A 8 24.12 0.13 28.92
CA SER A 8 23.39 1.03 28.04
C SER A 8 22.73 2.15 28.85
N LYS A 9 21.97 3.01 28.18
CA LYS A 9 21.13 4.03 28.81
C LYS A 9 19.69 3.95 28.30
N THR A 10 18.74 4.27 29.17
CA THR A 10 17.34 4.46 28.76
C THR A 10 17.21 5.75 27.94
N GLN A 11 16.06 5.97 27.27
CA GLN A 11 15.76 7.24 26.60
C GLN A 11 15.78 8.45 27.54
N ARG A 12 15.67 8.23 28.86
CA ARG A 12 15.74 9.26 29.90
C ARG A 12 17.15 9.45 30.48
N GLY A 13 18.14 8.76 29.94
CA GLY A 13 19.54 8.86 30.36
C GLY A 13 19.93 8.00 31.57
N GLU A 14 19.00 7.19 32.10
CA GLU A 14 19.25 6.32 33.26
C GLU A 14 20.09 5.11 32.84
N ILE A 15 20.92 4.61 33.76
CA ILE A 15 21.75 3.42 33.52
C ILE A 15 20.84 2.21 33.30
N ALA A 16 21.11 1.49 32.21
CA ALA A 16 20.39 0.29 31.82
C ALA A 16 21.35 -0.80 31.35
N ILE A 17 20.82 -2.00 31.21
CA ILE A 17 21.52 -3.16 30.67
C ILE A 17 20.79 -3.63 29.42
N LEU A 18 21.55 -3.91 28.36
CA LEU A 18 21.06 -4.57 27.17
C LEU A 18 21.46 -6.05 27.22
N TYR A 19 20.46 -6.91 27.24
CA TYR A 19 20.63 -8.37 27.30
C TYR A 19 19.57 -9.04 26.41
N ASN A 20 19.99 -9.95 25.52
CA ASN A 20 19.12 -10.60 24.52
C ASN A 20 18.24 -9.63 23.71
N SER A 21 18.79 -8.46 23.35
CA SER A 21 18.07 -7.39 22.65
C SER A 21 16.95 -6.70 23.45
N TYR A 22 16.90 -6.88 24.77
CA TYR A 22 15.96 -6.19 25.66
C TYR A 22 16.69 -5.27 26.63
N LEU A 23 16.10 -4.10 26.92
CA LEU A 23 16.62 -3.19 27.93
C LEU A 23 16.03 -3.50 29.31
N TYR A 24 16.90 -3.43 30.31
CA TYR A 24 16.56 -3.59 31.71
C TYR A 24 17.08 -2.39 32.52
N HIS A 25 16.25 -1.80 33.38
CA HIS A 25 16.65 -0.74 34.30
C HIS A 25 16.92 -1.32 35.68
N LEU A 26 17.79 -0.68 36.46
CA LEU A 26 18.02 -1.08 37.85
C LEU A 26 16.73 -0.90 38.66
N LYS A 27 16.18 -1.99 39.18
CA LYS A 27 14.96 -1.98 40.00
C LYS A 27 15.27 -1.92 41.49
N ARG A 28 16.27 -2.69 41.94
CA ARG A 28 16.71 -2.70 43.35
C ARG A 28 18.10 -3.32 43.50
N VAL A 29 18.75 -2.98 44.60
CA VAL A 29 19.96 -3.64 45.10
C VAL A 29 19.61 -4.41 46.37
N ASN A 30 19.96 -5.69 46.42
CA ASN A 30 19.70 -6.57 47.55
C ASN A 30 20.83 -6.47 48.59
N GLN A 31 20.55 -6.87 49.84
CA GLN A 31 21.53 -6.84 50.95
C GLN A 31 22.79 -7.70 50.70
N ASN A 32 22.68 -8.74 49.87
CA ASN A 32 23.80 -9.61 49.49
C ASN A 32 24.63 -9.06 48.31
N VAL A 33 24.54 -7.75 48.04
CA VAL A 33 25.25 -7.02 46.96
C VAL A 33 24.81 -7.44 45.53
N SER A 34 23.76 -8.27 45.40
CA SER A 34 23.19 -8.56 44.09
C SER A 34 22.21 -7.46 43.66
N SER A 35 22.20 -7.15 42.37
CA SER A 35 21.34 -6.11 41.78
C SER A 35 20.30 -6.73 40.87
N VAL A 36 19.04 -6.35 41.01
CA VAL A 36 17.94 -6.80 40.16
C VAL A 36 17.62 -5.74 39.13
N TYR A 37 17.66 -6.11 37.85
CA TYR A 37 17.29 -5.29 36.73
C TYR A 37 15.99 -5.80 36.13
N ALA A 38 14.99 -4.94 35.97
CA ALA A 38 13.69 -5.30 35.38
C ALA A 38 13.56 -4.71 33.98
N CYS A 39 12.83 -5.41 33.11
CA CYS A 39 12.58 -4.92 31.76
C CYS A 39 11.98 -3.50 31.79
N THR A 40 12.39 -2.64 30.86
CA THR A 40 11.91 -1.25 30.81
C THR A 40 10.46 -1.12 30.33
N PHE A 41 9.88 -2.16 29.73
CA PHE A 41 8.51 -2.15 29.26
C PHE A 41 7.53 -2.41 30.41
N LYS A 42 6.60 -1.48 30.66
CA LYS A 42 5.75 -1.46 31.87
C LYS A 42 4.94 -2.74 32.11
N SER A 43 4.44 -3.38 31.05
CA SER A 43 3.66 -4.62 31.15
C SER A 43 4.52 -5.88 31.03
N CYS A 44 5.84 -5.76 30.96
CA CYS A 44 6.76 -6.89 30.94
C CYS A 44 7.22 -7.24 32.37
N TYR A 45 7.22 -8.53 32.69
CA TYR A 45 7.61 -9.05 34.00
C TYR A 45 9.01 -9.67 34.02
N CYS A 46 9.72 -9.65 32.89
CA CYS A 46 11.08 -10.17 32.76
C CYS A 46 12.06 -9.38 33.63
N ALA A 47 12.94 -10.08 34.34
CA ALA A 47 13.98 -9.47 35.16
C ALA A 47 15.24 -10.34 35.22
N ILE A 48 16.40 -9.71 35.39
CA ILE A 48 17.69 -10.37 35.55
C ILE A 48 18.34 -9.94 36.86
N THR A 49 19.09 -10.83 37.50
CA THR A 49 19.85 -10.55 38.73
C THR A 49 21.33 -10.68 38.46
N LEU A 50 22.07 -9.59 38.70
CA LEU A 50 23.51 -9.55 38.64
C LEU A 50 24.13 -9.71 40.03
N LYS A 51 25.25 -10.43 40.10
CA LYS A 51 26.16 -10.42 41.25
C LYS A 51 27.58 -10.47 40.71
N ASN A 52 28.44 -9.54 41.13
CA ASN A 52 29.82 -9.40 40.61
C ASN A 52 29.86 -9.37 39.07
N ASP A 53 29.01 -8.54 38.46
CA ASP A 53 28.88 -8.40 37.00
C ASP A 53 28.61 -9.70 36.20
N ALA A 54 28.09 -10.73 36.87
CA ALA A 54 27.63 -11.96 36.25
C ALA A 54 26.12 -12.15 36.43
N ILE A 55 25.44 -12.61 35.38
CA ILE A 55 24.02 -12.97 35.47
C ILE A 55 23.90 -14.25 36.30
N THR A 56 23.21 -14.15 37.43
CA THR A 56 23.01 -15.26 38.38
C THR A 56 21.61 -15.85 38.30
N LYS A 57 20.60 -15.05 37.93
CA LYS A 57 19.21 -15.49 37.77
C LYS A 57 18.52 -14.68 36.68
N SER A 58 17.68 -15.34 35.89
CA SER A 58 16.71 -14.72 34.99
C SER A 58 15.31 -15.15 35.41
N ILE A 59 14.40 -14.17 35.51
CA ILE A 59 12.98 -14.36 35.79
C ILE A 59 12.26 -14.10 34.48
N ALA A 60 11.58 -15.13 33.97
CA ALA A 60 10.86 -15.14 32.70
C ALA A 60 11.73 -14.79 31.48
N THR A 61 11.91 -15.74 30.57
CA THR A 61 12.72 -15.54 29.36
C THR A 61 11.92 -15.02 28.16
N ASN A 62 10.59 -15.13 28.20
CA ASN A 62 9.73 -14.73 27.10
C ASN A 62 9.12 -13.34 27.37
N HIS A 63 9.56 -12.37 26.59
CA HIS A 63 8.97 -11.03 26.60
C HIS A 63 7.62 -11.01 25.87
N ASN A 64 6.69 -10.21 26.36
CA ASN A 64 5.38 -9.96 25.74
C ASN A 64 5.38 -8.74 24.81
N HIS A 65 6.56 -8.34 24.34
CA HIS A 65 6.75 -7.19 23.46
C HIS A 65 7.98 -7.40 22.59
N ASP A 66 8.06 -6.63 21.51
CA ASP A 66 9.21 -6.63 20.61
C ASP A 66 10.50 -6.25 21.35
N SER A 67 11.61 -6.87 20.94
CA SER A 67 12.96 -6.48 21.37
C SER A 67 13.29 -5.05 20.99
N LYS A 68 14.18 -4.40 21.75
CA LYS A 68 14.76 -3.11 21.34
C LYS A 68 15.54 -3.31 20.04
N LEU A 69 15.22 -2.50 19.03
CA LEU A 69 15.98 -2.48 17.79
C LEU A 69 17.40 -1.98 18.06
N THR A 70 18.37 -2.54 17.35
CA THR A 70 19.76 -2.06 17.38
C THR A 70 19.85 -0.60 16.97
N ASP A 71 20.88 0.11 17.43
CA ASP A 71 21.04 1.54 17.14
C ASP A 71 21.12 1.81 15.62
N ASN A 72 21.76 0.90 14.86
CA ASN A 72 21.81 0.97 13.39
C ASN A 72 20.41 0.90 12.75
N VAL A 73 19.52 0.05 13.26
CA VAL A 73 18.14 -0.06 12.76
C VAL A 73 17.33 1.19 13.12
N GLN A 74 17.54 1.78 14.30
CA GLN A 74 16.88 3.03 14.69
C GLN A 74 17.27 4.19 13.76
N ILE A 75 18.56 4.30 13.40
CA ILE A 75 19.05 5.32 12.47
C ILE A 75 18.36 5.19 11.11
N VAL A 76 18.28 3.97 10.56
CA VAL A 76 17.60 3.71 9.28
C VAL A 76 16.11 4.07 9.34
N LEU A 77 15.42 3.73 10.43
CA LEU A 77 14.01 4.10 10.63
C LEU A 77 13.79 5.62 10.68
N ILE A 78 14.68 6.36 11.34
CA ILE A 78 14.61 7.82 11.39
C ILE A 78 14.81 8.39 9.98
N GLY A 79 15.76 7.85 9.22
CA GLY A 79 15.99 8.20 7.81
C GLY A 79 14.75 7.99 6.94
N LEU A 80 14.13 6.80 7.03
CA LEU A 80 12.89 6.45 6.33
C LEU A 80 11.76 7.43 6.66
N LYS A 81 11.51 7.69 7.94
CA LYS A 81 10.46 8.62 8.38
C LYS A 81 10.67 10.02 7.82
N ARG A 82 11.91 10.52 7.85
CA ARG A 82 12.27 11.83 7.30
C ARG A 82 12.00 11.89 5.79
N ARG A 83 12.36 10.85 5.04
CA ARG A 83 12.12 10.78 3.59
C ARG A 83 10.63 10.73 3.26
N VAL A 84 9.85 9.95 4.00
CA VAL A 84 8.38 9.91 3.86
C VAL A 84 7.75 11.28 4.13
N LEU A 85 8.24 12.00 5.13
CA LEU A 85 7.75 13.35 5.47
C LEU A 85 8.12 14.43 4.43
N ASN A 86 9.21 14.22 3.68
CA ASN A 86 9.73 15.23 2.74
C ASN A 86 9.13 15.13 1.33
N ASP A 87 8.52 14.00 0.97
CA ASP A 87 8.01 13.77 -0.38
C ASP A 87 6.65 13.06 -0.32
N ALA A 88 5.58 13.85 -0.35
CA ALA A 88 4.20 13.35 -0.33
C ALA A 88 3.86 12.51 -1.59
N ASN A 89 4.55 12.74 -2.71
CA ASN A 89 4.24 12.15 -4.01
C ASN A 89 5.00 10.85 -4.27
N LYS A 90 6.07 10.58 -3.51
CA LYS A 90 6.86 9.37 -3.66
C LYS A 90 6.25 8.20 -2.90
N LEU A 91 6.05 7.11 -3.62
CA LEU A 91 5.52 5.87 -3.07
C LEU A 91 6.43 5.34 -1.94
N ILE A 92 5.84 5.06 -0.78
CA ILE A 92 6.56 4.48 0.38
C ILE A 92 7.35 3.22 0.01
N PRO A 93 6.82 2.27 -0.79
CA PRO A 93 7.61 1.13 -1.27
C PRO A 93 8.88 1.52 -2.03
N LYS A 94 8.83 2.59 -2.84
CA LYS A 94 9.99 3.07 -3.60
C LYS A 94 11.03 3.73 -2.69
N ILE A 95 10.59 4.53 -1.70
CA ILE A 95 11.48 5.09 -0.66
C ILE A 95 12.22 3.95 0.05
N TYR A 96 11.50 2.89 0.39
CA TYR A 96 12.06 1.72 1.02
C TYR A 96 13.05 0.96 0.13
N ASP A 97 12.71 0.68 -1.13
CA ASP A 97 13.59 -0.06 -2.04
C ASP A 97 14.91 0.68 -2.30
N GLU A 98 14.89 2.02 -2.29
CA GLU A 98 16.08 2.86 -2.35
C GLU A 98 16.91 2.74 -1.06
N GLU A 99 16.28 2.90 0.11
CA GLU A 99 16.96 2.73 1.42
C GLU A 99 17.54 1.33 1.62
N ARG A 100 16.83 0.29 1.16
CA ARG A 100 17.30 -1.10 1.20
C ARG A 100 18.57 -1.28 0.38
N ARG A 101 18.62 -0.69 -0.81
CA ARG A 101 19.80 -0.76 -1.69
C ARG A 101 20.99 0.00 -1.12
N GLU A 102 20.75 1.11 -0.43
CA GLU A 102 21.81 1.96 0.16
C GLU A 102 22.36 1.37 1.47
N ASN A 103 21.49 0.83 2.34
CA ASN A 103 21.86 0.51 3.72
C ASN A 103 21.85 -0.99 4.07
N GLY A 104 21.31 -1.89 3.21
CA GLY A 104 21.34 -3.36 3.35
C GLY A 104 20.57 -3.97 4.54
N ILE A 105 20.36 -3.22 5.62
CA ILE A 105 19.77 -3.63 6.91
C ILE A 105 18.24 -3.45 6.92
N ALA A 106 17.69 -2.64 6.00
CA ALA A 106 16.27 -2.25 6.01
C ALA A 106 15.30 -3.42 5.77
N ALA A 107 15.77 -4.55 5.22
CA ALA A 107 14.92 -5.65 4.76
C ALA A 107 13.98 -6.22 5.84
N THR A 108 14.47 -6.39 7.07
CA THR A 108 13.70 -6.96 8.19
C THR A 108 12.87 -5.93 8.97
N VAL A 109 13.05 -4.64 8.66
CA VAL A 109 12.49 -3.52 9.44
C VAL A 109 11.13 -3.07 8.91
N PHE A 110 10.87 -3.29 7.62
CA PHE A 110 9.72 -2.73 6.92
C PHE A 110 8.40 -3.44 7.24
N ASP A 111 8.35 -4.77 7.21
CA ASP A 111 7.09 -5.49 7.43
C ASP A 111 6.49 -5.19 8.82
N ALA A 112 7.34 -5.07 9.84
CA ALA A 112 6.91 -4.73 11.19
C ALA A 112 6.48 -3.26 11.38
N ARG A 113 6.81 -2.35 10.46
CA ARG A 113 6.62 -0.89 10.64
C ARG A 113 6.00 -0.17 9.43
N LYS A 114 5.53 -0.92 8.44
CA LYS A 114 4.80 -0.41 7.27
C LYS A 114 3.65 0.50 7.70
N SER A 115 2.81 0.05 8.63
CA SER A 115 1.69 0.84 9.17
C SER A 115 2.13 2.20 9.70
N THR A 116 3.25 2.28 10.43
CA THR A 116 3.79 3.54 10.96
C THR A 116 4.19 4.50 9.84
N LEU A 117 4.85 4.01 8.78
CA LEU A 117 5.24 4.86 7.65
C LEU A 117 4.01 5.41 6.91
N TYR A 118 3.00 4.58 6.67
CA TYR A 118 1.74 5.03 6.06
C TYR A 118 0.96 6.00 6.96
N SER A 119 0.95 5.78 8.28
CA SER A 119 0.32 6.72 9.22
C SER A 119 1.00 8.09 9.23
N ILE A 120 2.34 8.12 9.16
CA ILE A 120 3.11 9.37 9.07
C ILE A 120 2.86 10.05 7.71
N HIS A 121 2.88 9.30 6.62
CA HIS A 121 2.60 9.83 5.29
C HIS A 121 1.22 10.49 5.22
N LYS A 122 0.21 9.89 5.86
CA LYS A 122 -1.14 10.46 5.94
C LYS A 122 -1.18 11.84 6.61
N THR A 123 -0.23 12.20 7.48
CA THR A 123 -0.22 13.52 8.13
C THR A 123 0.24 14.66 7.20
N ILE A 124 0.91 14.34 6.10
CA ILE A 124 1.39 15.33 5.13
C ILE A 124 0.56 15.37 3.85
N LEU A 125 -0.33 14.39 3.64
CA LEU A 125 -1.28 14.41 2.53
C LEU A 125 -2.31 15.52 2.74
N SER A 126 -2.66 16.21 1.65
CA SER A 126 -3.76 17.17 1.65
C SER A 126 -5.06 16.49 2.05
N SER A 127 -5.95 17.24 2.69
CA SER A 127 -7.30 16.78 2.96
C SER A 127 -7.98 16.36 1.65
N ILE A 128 -8.71 15.24 1.70
CA ILE A 128 -9.47 14.75 0.56
C ILE A 128 -10.51 15.82 0.19
N PRO A 129 -10.54 16.32 -1.06
CA PRO A 129 -11.51 17.32 -1.48
C PRO A 129 -12.93 16.77 -1.35
N THR A 130 -13.86 17.52 -0.76
CA THR A 130 -15.27 17.11 -0.66
C THR A 130 -16.16 18.31 -0.95
N PRO A 131 -17.20 18.20 -1.80
CA PRO A 131 -17.72 16.99 -2.49
C PRO A 131 -16.91 16.51 -3.71
N LEU A 132 -17.29 15.38 -4.32
CA LEU A 132 -16.68 14.79 -5.54
C LEU A 132 -16.49 15.79 -6.70
N SER A 133 -17.42 16.74 -6.84
CA SER A 133 -17.36 17.78 -7.86
C SER A 133 -16.17 18.74 -7.69
N CYS A 134 -15.56 18.81 -6.51
CA CYS A 134 -14.37 19.62 -6.23
C CYS A 134 -13.05 18.91 -6.57
N ILE A 135 -13.07 17.65 -7.03
CA ILE A 135 -11.85 16.98 -7.47
C ILE A 135 -11.34 17.65 -8.76
N VAL A 136 -10.13 18.22 -8.66
CA VAL A 136 -9.36 18.74 -9.79
C VAL A 136 -8.17 17.82 -10.02
N ILE A 137 -7.96 17.40 -11.26
CA ILE A 137 -6.80 16.61 -11.65
C ILE A 137 -5.59 17.56 -11.71
N PRO A 138 -4.51 17.29 -10.97
CA PRO A 138 -3.29 18.10 -11.06
C PRO A 138 -2.70 18.11 -12.48
N GLN A 139 -2.08 19.23 -12.88
CA GLN A 139 -1.56 19.42 -14.24
C GLN A 139 -0.52 18.37 -14.64
N ASP A 140 0.30 17.93 -13.70
CA ASP A 140 1.32 16.89 -13.88
C ASP A 140 0.73 15.48 -14.11
N MET A 141 -0.53 15.24 -13.75
CA MET A 141 -1.23 13.99 -14.02
C MET A 141 -1.89 13.93 -15.40
N TYR A 142 -1.93 15.05 -16.15
CA TYR A 142 -2.47 15.05 -17.51
C TYR A 142 -1.58 14.32 -18.51
N TYR A 143 -0.30 14.14 -18.19
CA TYR A 143 0.68 13.53 -19.09
C TYR A 143 1.43 12.39 -18.40
N ASN A 144 1.74 11.34 -19.15
CA ASN A 144 2.60 10.26 -18.66
C ASN A 144 4.10 10.66 -18.74
N ASN A 145 4.98 9.75 -18.31
CA ASN A 145 6.44 9.97 -18.36
C ASN A 145 7.00 10.18 -19.78
N SER A 146 6.28 9.72 -20.81
CA SER A 146 6.60 9.91 -22.23
C SER A 146 6.02 11.21 -22.80
N LYS A 147 5.40 12.06 -21.95
CA LYS A 147 4.71 13.29 -22.33
C LYS A 147 3.49 13.09 -23.23
N GLU A 148 2.94 11.89 -23.26
CA GLU A 148 1.65 11.64 -23.91
C GLU A 148 0.51 12.05 -22.99
N GLU A 149 -0.56 12.57 -23.56
CA GLU A 149 -1.82 12.75 -22.85
C GLU A 149 -2.23 11.43 -22.19
N PHE A 150 -2.56 11.49 -20.91
CA PHE A 150 -2.85 10.33 -20.07
C PHE A 150 -4.19 10.44 -19.38
N SER A 151 -4.58 11.62 -18.89
CA SER A 151 -5.93 11.84 -18.35
C SER A 151 -6.90 12.17 -19.48
N PHE A 152 -7.66 11.19 -19.97
CA PHE A 152 -8.53 11.40 -21.13
C PHE A 152 -10.01 11.65 -20.78
N TYR A 153 -10.43 11.39 -19.54
CA TYR A 153 -11.82 11.60 -19.14
C TYR A 153 -11.97 12.04 -17.70
N ASN A 154 -12.84 13.03 -17.47
CA ASN A 154 -13.23 13.52 -16.15
C ASN A 154 -14.67 14.03 -16.25
N SER A 155 -15.65 13.17 -15.96
CA SER A 155 -17.05 13.56 -16.07
C SER A 155 -17.49 14.48 -14.91
N PRO A 156 -18.53 15.30 -15.14
CA PRO A 156 -19.25 15.94 -14.04
C PRO A 156 -20.02 14.89 -13.20
N THR A 157 -20.53 15.31 -12.04
CA THR A 157 -21.46 14.54 -11.20
C THR A 157 -22.91 14.73 -11.67
N PRO A 158 -23.84 13.78 -11.40
CA PRO A 158 -23.62 12.46 -10.76
C PRO A 158 -22.93 11.49 -11.72
N HIS A 159 -22.57 10.30 -11.22
CA HIS A 159 -21.86 9.27 -11.98
C HIS A 159 -20.46 9.70 -12.41
N LYS A 160 -19.74 10.40 -11.52
CA LYS A 160 -18.39 10.88 -11.78
C LYS A 160 -17.45 9.71 -12.08
N VAL A 161 -16.79 9.81 -13.24
CA VAL A 161 -15.76 8.90 -13.71
C VAL A 161 -14.55 9.74 -14.08
N ILE A 162 -13.42 9.39 -13.49
CA ILE A 162 -12.11 9.86 -13.94
C ILE A 162 -11.41 8.68 -14.60
N ALA A 163 -10.90 8.85 -15.80
CA ALA A 163 -10.22 7.78 -16.52
C ALA A 163 -8.89 8.25 -17.13
N PHE A 164 -7.92 7.34 -17.09
CA PHE A 164 -6.57 7.53 -17.55
C PHE A 164 -6.15 6.39 -18.48
N GLY A 165 -5.38 6.71 -19.51
CA GLY A 165 -4.89 5.82 -20.55
C GLY A 165 -4.28 6.65 -21.68
N SER A 166 -3.09 6.30 -22.14
CA SER A 166 -2.47 7.05 -23.25
C SER A 166 -2.91 6.51 -24.60
N GLU A 167 -2.71 7.31 -25.65
CA GLU A 167 -2.95 6.89 -27.03
C GLU A 167 -2.21 5.60 -27.37
N SER A 168 -0.93 5.48 -26.97
CA SER A 168 -0.13 4.27 -27.19
C SER A 168 -0.70 3.05 -26.46
N ALA A 169 -1.25 3.23 -25.26
CA ALA A 169 -1.94 2.15 -24.56
C ALA A 169 -3.22 1.74 -25.31
N LEU A 170 -4.01 2.70 -25.80
CA LEU A 170 -5.21 2.41 -26.59
C LEU A 170 -4.92 1.73 -27.92
N LYS A 171 -3.79 2.02 -28.57
CA LYS A 171 -3.34 1.28 -29.76
C LYS A 171 -3.13 -0.19 -29.42
N LEU A 172 -2.43 -0.48 -28.31
CA LEU A 172 -2.27 -1.84 -27.83
C LEU A 172 -3.63 -2.49 -27.51
N LEU A 173 -4.57 -1.75 -26.92
CA LEU A 173 -5.94 -2.24 -26.68
C LEU A 173 -6.65 -2.62 -27.99
N SER A 174 -6.48 -1.83 -29.05
CA SER A 174 -7.09 -2.09 -30.37
C SER A 174 -6.50 -3.29 -31.12
N GLU A 175 -5.24 -3.61 -30.85
CA GLU A 175 -4.53 -4.75 -31.45
C GLU A 175 -4.89 -6.08 -30.77
N ASN A 176 -5.56 -6.04 -29.63
CA ASN A 176 -5.91 -7.22 -28.84
C ASN A 176 -7.42 -7.49 -28.87
N TYR A 177 -7.81 -8.71 -29.22
CA TYR A 177 -9.21 -9.12 -29.30
C TYR A 177 -9.83 -9.53 -27.96
N HIS A 178 -9.01 -9.81 -26.95
CA HIS A 178 -9.46 -10.29 -25.64
C HIS A 178 -9.01 -9.33 -24.55
N TRP A 179 -9.97 -8.70 -23.88
CA TRP A 179 -9.68 -7.78 -22.78
C TRP A 179 -10.14 -8.38 -21.46
N ASN A 180 -9.54 -7.89 -20.38
CA ASN A 180 -9.97 -8.17 -19.02
C ASN A 180 -10.34 -6.84 -18.36
N ALA A 181 -11.45 -6.82 -17.63
CA ALA A 181 -11.92 -5.65 -16.92
C ALA A 181 -12.18 -6.04 -15.46
N ASP A 182 -11.56 -5.33 -14.53
CA ASP A 182 -11.61 -5.64 -13.10
C ASP A 182 -11.89 -4.38 -12.27
N GLY A 183 -12.75 -4.53 -11.27
CA GLY A 183 -13.16 -3.46 -10.38
C GLY A 183 -12.83 -3.78 -8.94
N THR A 184 -11.90 -3.05 -8.33
CA THR A 184 -11.47 -3.26 -6.94
C THR A 184 -12.00 -2.18 -6.00
N PHE A 185 -12.56 -2.63 -4.88
CA PHE A 185 -13.10 -1.76 -3.83
C PHE A 185 -12.03 -1.32 -2.83
N ARG A 186 -11.13 -2.23 -2.43
CA ARG A 186 -10.16 -1.98 -1.34
C ARG A 186 -9.15 -0.89 -1.67
N THR A 187 -8.90 -0.65 -2.94
CA THR A 187 -7.94 0.32 -3.44
C THR A 187 -8.59 1.58 -3.99
N SER A 188 -9.92 1.71 -3.90
CA SER A 188 -10.61 2.90 -4.40
C SER A 188 -10.31 4.13 -3.53
N PRO A 189 -10.07 5.32 -4.14
CA PRO A 189 -9.94 6.55 -3.36
C PRO A 189 -11.22 6.83 -2.57
N ALA A 190 -11.11 7.43 -1.38
CA ALA A 190 -12.20 7.49 -0.39
C ALA A 190 -13.54 8.11 -0.84
N LEU A 191 -13.58 8.80 -1.98
CA LEU A 191 -14.80 9.37 -2.53
C LEU A 191 -15.43 8.56 -3.67
N PHE A 192 -14.73 7.55 -4.19
CA PHE A 192 -15.21 6.70 -5.26
C PHE A 192 -15.65 5.36 -4.68
N SER A 193 -16.64 4.74 -5.31
CA SER A 193 -17.12 3.43 -4.89
C SER A 193 -16.19 2.31 -5.36
N GLN A 194 -15.49 2.51 -6.48
CA GLN A 194 -14.63 1.48 -7.07
C GLN A 194 -13.49 2.13 -7.89
N ALA A 195 -12.32 1.50 -7.88
CA ALA A 195 -11.31 1.70 -8.90
C ALA A 195 -11.45 0.61 -9.96
N TYR A 196 -11.44 0.99 -11.22
CA TYR A 196 -11.74 0.10 -12.35
C TYR A 196 -10.60 0.10 -13.35
N TYR A 197 -10.24 -1.07 -13.87
CA TYR A 197 -9.08 -1.25 -14.73
C TYR A 197 -9.45 -2.09 -15.95
N ILE A 198 -8.91 -1.72 -17.11
CA ILE A 198 -8.99 -2.52 -18.33
C ILE A 198 -7.59 -2.93 -18.71
N HIS A 199 -7.39 -4.23 -18.91
CA HIS A 199 -6.12 -4.85 -19.21
C HIS A 199 -6.21 -5.69 -20.48
N VAL A 200 -5.07 -5.86 -21.12
CA VAL A 200 -4.87 -6.86 -22.17
C VAL A 200 -3.75 -7.80 -21.77
N TRP A 201 -3.78 -8.99 -22.32
CA TRP A 201 -2.70 -9.95 -22.20
C TRP A 201 -1.90 -9.92 -23.50
N ASP A 202 -0.65 -9.42 -23.46
CA ASP A 202 0.27 -9.55 -24.59
C ASP A 202 1.11 -10.83 -24.47
N GLU A 203 1.96 -11.13 -25.45
CA GLU A 203 2.76 -12.37 -25.48
C GLU A 203 3.64 -12.59 -24.23
N HIS A 204 3.83 -11.58 -23.38
CA HIS A 204 4.77 -11.60 -22.27
C HIS A 204 4.13 -11.36 -20.90
N SER A 205 3.01 -10.62 -20.83
CA SER A 205 2.45 -10.17 -19.55
C SER A 205 1.07 -9.52 -19.67
N ILE A 206 0.40 -9.34 -18.52
CA ILE A 206 -0.76 -8.47 -18.40
C ILE A 206 -0.31 -7.01 -18.46
N LYS A 207 -0.89 -6.23 -19.37
CA LYS A 207 -0.69 -4.78 -19.49
C LYS A 207 -1.95 -4.03 -19.06
N PRO A 208 -1.90 -3.23 -17.98
CA PRO A 208 -2.96 -2.28 -17.68
C PRO A 208 -2.99 -1.16 -18.71
N ILE A 209 -4.15 -0.96 -19.33
CA ILE A 209 -4.36 0.00 -20.41
C ILE A 209 -5.13 1.21 -19.90
N VAL A 210 -6.26 0.95 -19.23
CA VAL A 210 -7.13 2.00 -18.69
C VAL A 210 -7.17 1.87 -17.18
N TYR A 211 -7.08 3.01 -16.50
CA TYR A 211 -7.23 3.16 -15.07
C TYR A 211 -8.37 4.12 -14.82
N SER A 212 -9.30 3.78 -13.92
CA SER A 212 -10.45 4.62 -13.66
C SER A 212 -10.89 4.59 -12.21
N CYS A 213 -11.58 5.65 -11.79
CA CYS A 213 -12.31 5.72 -10.54
C CYS A 213 -13.77 6.06 -10.83
N CYS A 214 -14.70 5.27 -10.30
CA CYS A 214 -16.14 5.37 -10.57
C CYS A 214 -16.92 5.72 -9.29
N GLU A 215 -17.78 6.75 -9.36
CA GLU A 215 -18.54 7.26 -8.21
C GLU A 215 -19.48 6.21 -7.63
N ASP A 216 -20.15 5.45 -8.48
CA ASP A 216 -21.13 4.43 -8.10
C ASP A 216 -21.07 3.22 -9.03
N LYS A 217 -21.83 2.18 -8.65
CA LYS A 217 -21.90 0.89 -9.34
C LYS A 217 -23.20 0.73 -10.16
N SER A 218 -23.85 1.83 -10.52
CA SER A 218 -25.04 1.76 -11.35
C SER A 218 -24.63 1.48 -12.80
N GLN A 219 -25.52 0.87 -13.59
CA GLN A 219 -25.28 0.66 -15.01
C GLN A 219 -25.01 1.98 -15.73
N ASN A 220 -25.72 3.06 -15.37
CA ASN A 220 -25.48 4.40 -15.90
C ASN A 220 -24.07 4.92 -15.57
N GLY A 221 -23.61 4.69 -14.34
CA GLY A 221 -22.25 5.01 -13.92
C GLY A 221 -21.21 4.22 -14.70
N TYR A 222 -21.42 2.92 -14.88
CA TYR A 222 -20.52 2.11 -15.68
C TYR A 222 -20.52 2.49 -17.14
N ILE A 223 -21.64 2.88 -17.77
CA ILE A 223 -21.68 3.30 -19.19
C ILE A 223 -20.72 4.46 -19.47
N CYS A 224 -20.49 5.35 -18.50
CA CYS A 224 -19.57 6.47 -18.66
C CYS A 224 -18.15 6.02 -19.01
N LEU A 225 -17.63 4.94 -18.42
CA LEU A 225 -16.26 4.49 -18.66
C LEU A 225 -16.03 3.91 -20.08
N PRO A 226 -16.68 2.82 -20.52
CA PRO A 226 -16.52 2.29 -21.87
C PRO A 226 -17.00 3.30 -22.93
N GLY A 227 -18.03 4.11 -22.65
CA GLY A 227 -18.45 5.18 -23.55
C GLY A 227 -17.38 6.25 -23.74
N SER A 228 -16.73 6.69 -22.66
CA SER A 228 -15.60 7.62 -22.74
C SER A 228 -14.39 7.03 -23.47
N LEU A 229 -14.13 5.74 -23.29
CA LEU A 229 -13.07 5.02 -23.98
C LEU A 229 -13.30 4.97 -25.49
N VAL A 230 -14.53 4.67 -25.93
CA VAL A 230 -14.91 4.73 -27.35
C VAL A 230 -14.75 6.14 -27.89
N GLY A 231 -15.22 7.15 -27.15
CA GLY A 231 -15.06 8.56 -27.53
C GLY A 231 -13.61 8.97 -27.70
N TYR A 232 -12.75 8.60 -26.74
CA TYR A 232 -11.31 8.90 -26.79
C TYR A 232 -10.61 8.17 -27.94
N ALA A 233 -10.92 6.89 -28.16
CA ALA A 233 -10.39 6.14 -29.30
C ALA A 233 -10.78 6.78 -30.63
N ALA A 234 -12.04 7.18 -30.79
CA ALA A 234 -12.51 7.87 -32.00
C ALA A 234 -11.76 9.19 -32.25
N GLN A 235 -11.53 10.00 -31.20
CA GLN A 235 -10.73 11.23 -31.31
C GLN A 235 -9.30 10.97 -31.79
N LYS A 236 -8.72 9.84 -31.41
CA LYS A 236 -7.36 9.42 -31.83
C LYS A 236 -7.36 8.59 -33.13
N SER A 237 -8.50 8.44 -33.79
CA SER A 237 -8.65 7.59 -34.99
C SER A 237 -8.24 6.13 -34.76
N ILE A 238 -8.50 5.61 -33.55
CA ILE A 238 -8.25 4.23 -33.15
C ILE A 238 -9.57 3.46 -33.20
N VAL A 239 -9.57 2.30 -33.88
CA VAL A 239 -10.74 1.41 -33.94
C VAL A 239 -10.61 0.34 -32.88
N LEU A 240 -11.48 0.38 -31.87
CA LEU A 240 -11.54 -0.65 -30.85
C LEU A 240 -12.29 -1.88 -31.39
N ASN A 241 -11.64 -3.05 -31.34
CA ASN A 241 -12.21 -4.29 -31.87
C ASN A 241 -12.05 -5.45 -30.87
N SER A 242 -12.77 -5.37 -29.75
CA SER A 242 -12.81 -6.49 -28.80
C SER A 242 -13.73 -7.59 -29.30
N SER A 243 -13.24 -8.83 -29.34
CA SER A 243 -14.07 -10.02 -29.55
C SER A 243 -14.67 -10.55 -28.25
N SER A 244 -13.93 -10.42 -27.13
CA SER A 244 -14.47 -10.77 -25.82
C SER A 244 -13.86 -9.96 -24.69
N ILE A 245 -14.67 -9.68 -23.67
CA ILE A 245 -14.21 -9.05 -22.43
C ILE A 245 -14.54 -9.98 -21.27
N LEU A 246 -13.51 -10.37 -20.52
CA LEU A 246 -13.65 -11.07 -19.25
C LEU A 246 -13.84 -10.03 -18.14
N ILE A 247 -14.93 -10.13 -17.39
CA ILE A 247 -15.31 -9.21 -16.32
C ILE A 247 -15.81 -9.99 -15.12
N ASP A 248 -15.66 -9.42 -13.93
CA ASP A 248 -16.31 -9.90 -12.72
C ASP A 248 -17.84 -9.97 -12.84
N PHE A 249 -18.48 -10.80 -12.02
CA PHE A 249 -19.92 -11.09 -12.06
C PHE A 249 -20.80 -9.91 -11.56
N GLU A 250 -20.42 -8.68 -11.88
CA GLU A 250 -21.20 -7.51 -11.56
C GLU A 250 -22.16 -7.17 -12.71
N LYS A 251 -23.46 -7.41 -12.47
CA LYS A 251 -24.50 -7.27 -13.49
C LYS A 251 -24.56 -5.88 -14.13
N ALA A 252 -24.36 -4.82 -13.35
CA ALA A 252 -24.40 -3.45 -13.83
C ALA A 252 -23.28 -3.18 -14.85
N ALA A 253 -22.07 -3.63 -14.56
CA ALA A 253 -20.93 -3.49 -15.45
C ALA A 253 -21.04 -4.39 -16.69
N ILE A 254 -21.54 -5.63 -16.55
CA ILE A 254 -21.82 -6.52 -17.69
C ILE A 254 -22.80 -5.86 -18.66
N ASN A 255 -23.90 -5.32 -18.16
CA ASN A 255 -24.90 -4.65 -18.98
C ASN A 255 -24.32 -3.40 -19.66
N ALA A 256 -23.58 -2.56 -18.93
CA ALA A 256 -22.96 -1.37 -19.48
C ALA A 256 -21.98 -1.68 -20.62
N ILE A 257 -21.15 -2.72 -20.47
CA ILE A 257 -20.25 -3.16 -21.55
C ILE A 257 -21.05 -3.68 -22.73
N SER A 258 -22.12 -4.44 -22.49
CA SER A 258 -22.95 -5.01 -23.55
C SER A 258 -23.69 -3.92 -24.34
N ASP A 259 -24.10 -2.83 -23.67
CA ASP A 259 -24.73 -1.67 -24.30
C ASP A 259 -23.74 -0.91 -25.20
N VAL A 260 -22.49 -0.72 -24.76
CA VAL A 260 -21.47 0.04 -25.50
C VAL A 260 -20.76 -0.82 -26.57
N PHE A 261 -20.58 -2.11 -26.32
CA PHE A 261 -19.92 -3.06 -27.20
C PHE A 261 -20.85 -4.25 -27.52
N PRO A 262 -21.94 -4.04 -28.29
CA PRO A 262 -22.97 -5.06 -28.51
C PRO A 262 -22.52 -6.30 -29.27
N GLN A 263 -21.38 -6.22 -29.97
CA GLN A 263 -20.80 -7.34 -30.73
C GLN A 263 -19.78 -8.14 -29.91
N THR A 264 -19.43 -7.67 -28.71
CA THR A 264 -18.39 -8.27 -27.87
C THR A 264 -19.00 -9.34 -26.96
N LEU A 265 -18.36 -10.50 -26.91
CA LEU A 265 -18.75 -11.56 -25.98
C LEU A 265 -18.28 -11.22 -24.55
N VAL A 266 -19.21 -10.88 -23.66
CA VAL A 266 -18.91 -10.67 -22.24
C VAL A 266 -18.88 -12.02 -21.50
N LYS A 267 -17.77 -12.31 -20.82
CA LYS A 267 -17.56 -13.54 -20.04
C LYS A 267 -17.38 -13.19 -18.56
N GLY A 268 -17.93 -14.01 -17.67
CA GLY A 268 -17.73 -13.87 -16.23
C GLY A 268 -16.39 -14.45 -15.76
N CYS A 269 -15.67 -13.73 -14.90
CA CYS A 269 -14.45 -14.17 -14.25
C CYS A 269 -14.77 -15.01 -13.00
N HIS A 270 -14.39 -16.30 -12.99
CA HIS A 270 -14.61 -17.19 -11.84
C HIS A 270 -13.72 -16.92 -10.63
N PHE A 271 -12.65 -16.12 -10.78
CA PHE A 271 -11.69 -15.84 -9.70
C PHE A 271 -12.34 -15.05 -8.56
N SER A 272 -13.22 -14.11 -8.88
CA SER A 272 -13.84 -13.20 -7.91
C SER A 272 -14.85 -13.90 -6.99
N VAL A 273 -15.50 -14.96 -7.49
CA VAL A 273 -16.42 -15.81 -6.69
C VAL A 273 -15.67 -16.64 -5.65
N HIS A 274 -14.41 -17.01 -5.90
CA HIS A 274 -13.59 -17.78 -4.94
C HIS A 274 -13.02 -16.90 -3.81
N SER A 275 -12.75 -15.63 -4.06
CA SER A 275 -12.19 -14.71 -3.06
C SER A 275 -13.19 -14.35 -1.95
N GLU A 276 -14.47 -14.20 -2.30
CA GLU A 276 -15.53 -13.93 -1.32
C GLU A 276 -15.77 -15.14 -0.39
N CYS A 277 -15.63 -16.36 -0.89
CA CYS A 277 -15.77 -17.57 -0.06
C CYS A 277 -14.62 -17.79 0.95
N MET A 278 -13.47 -17.14 0.80
CA MET A 278 -12.35 -17.26 1.74
C MET A 278 -12.42 -16.28 2.93
N GLU A 279 -13.35 -15.32 2.92
CA GLU A 279 -13.57 -14.43 4.09
C GLU A 279 -14.65 -14.94 5.05
N GLU A 280 -15.32 -16.07 4.74
CA GLU A 280 -16.35 -16.71 5.59
C GLU A 280 -15.95 -18.06 6.21
N SER A 281 -14.65 -18.39 6.28
CA SER A 281 -14.16 -19.62 6.93
C SER A 281 -13.24 -19.37 8.11
#